data_AF-A0A831PPJ0-F1
#
_entry.id   AF-A0A831PPJ0-F1
#
_cell.length_a   1.000
_cell.length_b   1.000
_cell.length_c   1.000
_cell.angle_alpha   90.00
_cell.angle_beta   90.00
_cell.angle_gamma   90.00
#
_symmetry.space_group_name_H-M   'P 1'
#
loop_
_entity.id
_entity.type
_entity.pdbx_description
1 polymer ?
#
loop_
_entity_poly.entity_id
_entity_poly.type
_entity_poly.pdbx_seq_one_letter_code
_entity_poly.pdbx_strand_id
1 'polypeptide(L)'
;WLTFPDPQMKKTRKRLTSTIFLKKYKPFLKKGGIIHLKTDSQFQYSYTSALLHLNGFEILAETDNLYASDILNDTLRIKTFYEKQWLSRGIPIKYLAFLLNDSEWQEPEMEFEKDEYRSFGRSAREIIK
;
A
#
# COMPACT_ATOMS: atom_id res chain seq x y z
N TRP A 1 6.93 -6.65 -4.25
CA TRP A 1 6.61 -5.22 -4.25
C TRP A 1 5.23 -5.02 -4.84
N LEU A 2 4.40 -4.22 -4.18
CA LEU A 2 3.09 -3.76 -4.59
C LEU A 2 3.17 -2.23 -4.66
N THR A 3 3.57 -1.70 -5.81
CA THR A 3 3.83 -0.27 -6.01
C THR A 3 2.62 0.40 -6.65
N PHE A 4 1.93 1.26 -5.90
CA PHE A 4 0.73 2.00 -6.29
C PHE A 4 -0.38 1.13 -6.91
N PRO A 5 -0.73 -0.03 -6.30
CA PRO A 5 -1.84 -0.82 -6.81
C PRO A 5 -3.17 -0.10 -6.55
N ASP A 6 -4.13 -0.27 -7.47
CA ASP A 6 -5.47 0.26 -7.30
C ASP A 6 -6.06 -0.18 -5.93
N PRO A 7 -6.62 0.75 -5.12
CA PRO A 7 -7.10 0.47 -3.77
C PRO A 7 -8.30 -0.48 -3.73
N GLN A 8 -9.01 -0.67 -4.86
CA GLN A 8 -10.18 -1.55 -4.98
C GLN A 8 -11.15 -1.36 -3.81
N MET A 9 -11.47 -0.10 -3.51
CA MET A 9 -12.16 0.30 -2.27
C MET A 9 -13.48 -0.44 -2.05
N LYS A 10 -14.18 -0.78 -3.14
CA LYS A 10 -15.47 -1.48 -3.13
C LYS A 10 -15.39 -3.01 -3.10
N LYS A 11 -14.21 -3.59 -3.38
CA LYS A 11 -14.08 -5.04 -3.62
C LYS A 11 -12.84 -5.60 -2.90
N THR A 12 -12.99 -5.98 -1.63
CA THR A 12 -11.92 -6.55 -0.80
C THR A 12 -11.16 -7.68 -1.50
N ARG A 13 -11.88 -8.61 -2.14
CA ARG A 13 -11.28 -9.74 -2.88
C ARG A 13 -10.39 -9.35 -4.07
N LYS A 14 -10.41 -8.08 -4.49
CA LYS A 14 -9.58 -7.54 -5.58
C LYS A 14 -8.39 -6.73 -5.05
N ARG A 15 -8.33 -6.41 -3.75
CA ARG A 15 -7.21 -5.71 -3.14
C ARG A 15 -6.00 -6.63 -3.15
N LEU A 16 -4.88 -6.17 -3.68
CA LEU A 16 -3.65 -6.97 -3.76
C LEU A 16 -3.06 -7.28 -2.37
N THR A 17 -3.46 -6.54 -1.33
CA THR A 17 -3.08 -6.81 0.06
C THR A 17 -4.08 -7.66 0.84
N SER A 18 -5.19 -8.08 0.22
CA SER A 18 -6.16 -8.97 0.89
C SER A 18 -5.57 -10.34 1.18
N THR A 19 -6.12 -11.03 2.18
CA THR A 19 -5.73 -12.39 2.58
C THR A 19 -5.74 -13.35 1.40
N ILE A 20 -6.68 -13.20 0.45
CA ILE A 20 -6.76 -14.01 -0.78
C ILE A 20 -5.50 -13.86 -1.62
N PHE A 21 -5.02 -12.63 -1.82
CA PHE A 21 -3.81 -12.37 -2.60
C PHE A 21 -2.56 -12.73 -1.82
N LEU A 22 -2.50 -12.44 -0.52
CA LEU A 22 -1.37 -12.85 0.32
C LEU A 22 -1.21 -14.38 0.33
N LYS A 23 -2.32 -15.14 0.39
CA LYS A 23 -2.32 -16.61 0.29
C LYS A 23 -1.80 -17.09 -1.06
N LYS A 24 -2.03 -16.32 -2.14
CA LYS A 24 -1.45 -16.61 -3.47
C LYS A 24 0.03 -16.27 -3.54
N TYR A 25 0.50 -15.27 -2.80
CA TYR A 25 1.90 -14.86 -2.81
C TYR A 25 2.78 -15.84 -2.03
N LYS A 26 2.26 -16.36 -0.92
CA LYS A 26 2.98 -17.23 0.02
C LYS A 26 3.75 -18.40 -0.64
N PRO A 27 3.20 -19.18 -1.60
CA PRO A 27 3.88 -20.36 -2.15
C PRO A 27 5.12 -20.04 -3.00
N PHE A 28 5.20 -18.86 -3.61
CA PHE A 28 6.35 -18.45 -4.42
C PHE A 28 7.24 -17.43 -3.72
N LEU A 29 6.85 -16.98 -2.52
CA LEU A 29 7.65 -16.10 -1.71
C LEU A 29 8.78 -16.92 -1.06
N LYS A 30 10.03 -16.48 -1.20
CA LYS A 30 11.15 -17.08 -0.48
C LYS A 30 10.91 -17.04 1.03
N LYS A 31 11.50 -17.97 1.78
CA LYS A 31 11.51 -17.91 3.25
C LYS A 31 12.07 -16.56 3.71
N GLY A 32 11.38 -15.89 4.63
CA GLY A 32 11.73 -14.53 5.06
C GLY A 32 11.56 -13.46 3.98
N GLY A 33 10.77 -13.73 2.93
CA GLY A 33 10.48 -12.76 1.89
C GLY A 33 9.61 -11.63 2.43
N ILE A 34 9.96 -10.40 2.04
CA ILE A 34 9.30 -9.18 2.50
C ILE A 34 8.29 -8.74 1.44
N ILE A 35 7.08 -8.45 1.88
CA ILE A 35 6.09 -7.76 1.06
C ILE A 35 6.20 -6.27 1.32
N HIS A 36 6.42 -5.52 0.25
CA HIS A 36 6.49 -4.06 0.26
C HIS A 36 5.23 -3.49 -0.39
N LEU A 37 4.48 -2.64 0.31
CA LEU A 37 3.41 -1.81 -0.25
C LEU A 37 3.87 -0.36 -0.24
N LYS A 38 3.84 0.31 -1.39
CA LYS A 38 4.00 1.76 -1.51
C LYS A 38 2.75 2.32 -2.17
N THR A 39 2.08 3.29 -1.54
CA THR A 39 0.77 3.76 -2.00
C THR A 39 0.53 5.22 -1.65
N ASP A 40 -0.24 5.92 -2.46
CA ASP A 40 -0.80 7.25 -2.18
C ASP A 40 -2.13 7.16 -1.41
N SER A 41 -2.81 6.02 -1.49
CA SER A 41 -4.16 5.80 -0.94
C SER A 41 -4.15 5.65 0.57
N GLN A 42 -4.88 6.54 1.26
CA GLN A 42 -5.13 6.43 2.70
C GLN A 42 -6.00 5.20 2.98
N PHE A 43 -7.02 4.97 2.16
CA PHE A 43 -7.88 3.80 2.28
C PHE A 43 -7.07 2.50 2.28
N GLN A 44 -6.21 2.31 1.28
CA GLN A 44 -5.44 1.08 1.12
C GLN A 44 -4.40 0.91 2.21
N TYR A 45 -3.77 2.01 2.65
CA TYR A 45 -2.84 2.00 3.77
C TYR A 45 -3.54 1.57 5.06
N SER A 46 -4.64 2.24 5.45
CA SER A 46 -5.37 1.94 6.68
C SER A 46 -5.91 0.50 6.69
N TYR A 47 -6.49 0.05 5.56
CA TYR A 47 -6.96 -1.33 5.44
C TYR A 47 -5.83 -2.34 5.58
N THR A 48 -4.70 -2.10 4.91
CA THR A 48 -3.58 -3.04 4.95
C THR A 48 -2.99 -3.08 6.35
N SER A 49 -2.71 -1.91 6.96
CA SER A 49 -2.23 -1.80 8.35
C SER A 49 -3.10 -2.60 9.32
N ALA A 50 -4.42 -2.37 9.29
CA ALA A 50 -5.36 -3.10 10.14
C ALA A 50 -5.30 -4.63 9.91
N LEU A 51 -5.17 -5.07 8.65
CA LEU A 51 -4.99 -6.48 8.32
C LEU A 51 -3.68 -7.04 8.90
N LEU A 52 -2.58 -6.30 8.84
CA LEU A 52 -1.28 -6.76 9.38
C LEU A 52 -1.37 -6.97 10.90
N HIS A 53 -1.90 -5.96 11.61
CA HIS A 53 -2.06 -5.98 13.06
C HIS A 53 -3.03 -7.08 13.52
N LEU A 54 -4.17 -7.23 12.84
CA LEU A 54 -5.17 -8.27 13.13
C LEU A 54 -4.59 -9.69 13.05
N ASN A 55 -3.72 -9.94 12.06
CA ASN A 55 -3.19 -11.28 11.79
C ASN A 55 -1.82 -11.56 12.42
N GLY A 56 -1.31 -10.62 13.23
CA GLY A 56 -0.01 -10.76 13.89
C GLY A 56 1.15 -10.91 12.91
N PHE A 57 1.13 -10.16 11.80
CA PHE A 57 2.26 -10.13 10.88
C PHE A 57 3.41 -9.33 11.48
N GLU A 58 4.62 -9.74 11.16
CA GLU A 58 5.81 -8.98 11.54
C GLU A 58 5.91 -7.75 10.63
N ILE A 59 5.72 -6.57 11.21
CA ILE A 59 5.79 -5.28 10.52
C ILE A 59 7.22 -4.75 10.66
N LEU A 60 7.92 -4.65 9.52
CA LEU A 60 9.28 -4.11 9.44
C LEU A 60 9.31 -2.60 9.25
N ALA A 61 8.27 -2.05 8.63
CA ALA A 61 8.13 -0.62 8.40
C ALA A 61 6.66 -0.26 8.23
N GLU A 62 6.27 0.87 8.83
CA GLU A 62 4.93 1.42 8.74
C GLU A 62 5.01 2.95 8.85
N THR A 63 4.58 3.64 7.80
CA THR A 63 4.55 5.10 7.77
C THR A 63 3.48 5.61 6.81
N ASP A 64 2.76 6.64 7.24
CA ASP A 64 1.79 7.38 6.42
C ASP A 64 2.42 8.57 5.69
N ASN A 65 3.71 8.85 5.93
CA ASN A 65 4.46 9.92 5.29
C ASN A 65 5.92 9.52 5.04
N LEU A 66 6.11 8.65 4.05
CA LEU A 66 7.39 8.07 3.66
C LEU A 66 8.49 9.11 3.45
N TYR A 67 8.19 10.23 2.79
CA TYR A 67 9.21 11.22 2.45
C TYR A 67 9.61 12.13 3.61
N ALA A 68 8.86 12.13 4.70
CA ALA A 68 9.22 12.78 5.95
C ALA A 68 9.71 11.80 7.03
N SER A 69 9.79 10.50 6.70
CA SER A 69 10.12 9.44 7.65
C SER A 69 11.62 9.10 7.67
N ASP A 70 12.11 8.67 8.83
CA ASP A 70 13.50 8.24 9.02
C ASP A 70 13.84 6.92 8.31
N ILE A 71 12.82 6.16 7.87
CA ILE A 71 13.02 4.89 7.15
C ILE A 71 13.36 5.09 5.67
N LEU A 72 13.37 6.35 5.18
CA LEU A 72 13.60 6.69 3.79
C LEU A 72 15.05 6.35 3.36
N ASN A 73 15.19 5.33 2.50
CA ASN A 73 16.46 4.91 1.91
C ASN A 73 16.49 5.08 0.38
N ASP A 74 17.63 4.80 -0.25
CA ASP A 74 17.83 4.99 -1.69
C ASP A 74 16.79 4.27 -2.57
N THR A 75 16.39 3.05 -2.19
CA THR A 75 15.35 2.29 -2.91
C THR A 75 13.98 2.97 -2.77
N LEU A 76 13.62 3.44 -1.57
CA LEU A 76 12.34 4.11 -1.30
C LEU A 76 12.25 5.51 -1.90
N ARG A 77 13.41 6.15 -2.15
CA ARG A 77 13.52 7.45 -2.84
C ARG A 77 13.18 7.39 -4.32
N ILE A 78 13.13 6.21 -4.94
CA ILE A 78 12.76 6.06 -6.35
C ILE A 78 11.30 6.51 -6.50
N LYS A 79 11.12 7.67 -7.14
CA LYS A 79 9.82 8.31 -7.40
C LYS A 79 9.35 7.97 -8.80
N THR A 80 8.13 7.46 -8.93
CA THR A 80 7.45 7.41 -10.23
C THR A 80 7.03 8.81 -10.70
N PHE A 81 6.58 8.93 -11.96
CA PHE A 81 6.03 10.19 -12.48
C PHE A 81 4.80 10.66 -11.67
N TYR A 82 3.87 9.75 -11.38
CA TYR A 82 2.65 10.08 -10.64
C TYR A 82 2.92 10.49 -9.19
N GLU A 83 3.89 9.85 -8.52
CA GLU A 83 4.30 10.25 -7.17
C GLU A 83 4.71 11.72 -7.09
N LYS A 84 5.45 12.22 -8.09
CA LYS A 84 5.86 13.64 -8.12
C LYS A 84 4.64 14.56 -8.19
N GLN A 85 3.63 14.19 -8.98
CA GLN A 85 2.39 14.95 -9.12
C GLN A 85 1.52 14.92 -7.85
N TRP A 86 1.48 13.79 -7.14
CA TRP A 86 0.76 13.68 -5.87
C TRP A 86 1.44 14.49 -4.76
N LEU A 87 2.76 14.40 -4.67
CA LEU A 87 3.55 15.17 -3.69
C LEU A 87 3.42 16.67 -3.90
N SER A 88 3.40 17.15 -5.15
CA SER A 88 3.21 18.59 -5.43
C SER A 88 1.83 19.12 -5.01
N ARG A 89 0.87 18.23 -4.73
CA ARG A 89 -0.47 18.54 -4.24
C ARG A 89 -0.62 18.31 -2.73
N GLY A 90 0.48 18.01 -2.05
CA GLY A 90 0.48 17.74 -0.61
C GLY A 90 -0.08 16.38 -0.22
N ILE A 91 -0.25 15.43 -1.16
CA ILE A 91 -0.68 14.07 -0.83
C ILE A 91 0.55 13.25 -0.42
N PRO A 92 0.66 12.81 0.85
CA PRO A 92 1.80 12.06 1.32
C PRO A 92 1.75 10.61 0.81
N ILE A 93 2.93 10.09 0.47
CA ILE A 93 3.11 8.69 0.09
C ILE A 93 3.32 7.86 1.33
N LYS A 94 2.67 6.71 1.38
CA LYS A 94 2.60 5.79 2.50
C LYS A 94 3.37 4.52 2.16
N TYR A 95 3.86 3.84 3.17
CA TYR A 95 4.66 2.64 2.99
C TYR A 95 4.47 1.64 4.14
N LEU A 96 4.33 0.37 3.75
CA LEU A 96 4.31 -0.78 4.65
C LEU A 96 5.32 -1.82 4.14
N ALA A 97 6.07 -2.43 5.06
CA ALA A 97 6.87 -3.62 4.79
C ALA A 97 6.63 -4.66 5.87
N PHE A 98 6.35 -5.90 5.48
CA PHE A 98 5.98 -6.95 6.43
C PHE A 98 6.32 -8.36 5.94
N LEU A 99 6.41 -9.29 6.89
CA LEU A 99 6.55 -10.73 6.62
C LEU A 99 5.24 -11.45 6.88
N LEU A 100 4.98 -12.47 6.06
CA LEU A 100 3.88 -13.40 6.25
C LEU A 100 4.26 -14.45 7.30
N ASN A 101 3.30 -14.85 8.13
CA ASN A 101 3.45 -15.94 9.10
C ASN A 101 2.70 -17.22 8.62
N ASP A 102 2.64 -18.24 9.48
CA ASP A 102 1.98 -19.52 9.17
C ASP A 102 0.58 -19.70 9.77
N SER A 103 -0.03 -18.63 10.30
CA SER A 103 -1.40 -18.68 10.84
C SER A 103 -2.47 -18.65 9.73
N GLU A 104 -3.72 -18.93 10.13
CA GLU A 104 -4.88 -18.61 9.29
C GLU A 104 -5.22 -17.13 9.41
N TRP A 105 -5.46 -16.50 8.26
CA TRP A 105 -5.64 -15.05 8.18
C TRP A 105 -7.07 -14.64 7.92
N GLN A 106 -7.46 -13.53 8.55
CA GLN A 106 -8.78 -12.93 8.50
C GLN A 106 -8.71 -11.53 7.89
N GLU A 107 -9.83 -11.11 7.31
CA GLU A 107 -10.01 -9.74 6.82
C GLU A 107 -10.48 -8.85 7.98
N PRO A 108 -10.01 -7.59 8.09
CA PRO A 108 -10.59 -6.64 9.03
C PRO A 108 -12.05 -6.32 8.64
N GLU A 109 -12.96 -6.39 9.61
CA GLU A 109 -14.40 -6.16 9.40
C GLU A 109 -14.82 -4.68 9.53
N MET A 110 -13.89 -3.80 9.92
CA MET A 110 -14.18 -2.37 10.09
C MET A 110 -14.30 -1.62 8.74
N GLU A 111 -14.99 -0.49 8.78
CA GLU A 111 -15.06 0.42 7.65
C GLU A 111 -13.84 1.32 7.58
N PHE A 112 -13.40 1.62 6.35
CA PHE A 112 -12.30 2.52 6.07
C PHE A 112 -12.78 3.66 5.19
N GLU A 113 -12.36 4.88 5.52
CA GLU A 113 -12.68 6.07 4.75
C GLU A 113 -12.13 5.95 3.32
N LYS A 114 -13.03 6.11 2.34
CA LYS A 114 -12.69 5.99 0.92
C LYS A 114 -11.93 7.23 0.48
N ASP A 115 -10.89 7.04 -0.33
CA ASP A 115 -10.19 8.19 -0.90
C ASP A 115 -11.14 8.97 -1.80
N GLU A 116 -11.19 10.29 -1.61
CA GLU A 116 -11.99 11.19 -2.46
C GLU A 116 -11.40 11.33 -3.87
N TYR A 117 -10.09 11.15 -3.98
CA TYR A 117 -9.38 11.38 -5.23
C TYR A 117 -9.47 10.15 -6.16
N ARG A 118 -9.67 10.42 -7.45
CA ARG A 118 -9.56 9.40 -8.50
C ARG A 118 -8.19 9.49 -9.14
N SER A 119 -7.57 8.34 -9.40
CA SER A 119 -6.37 8.27 -10.24
C SER A 119 -6.65 8.97 -11.57
N PHE A 120 -5.86 9.99 -11.91
CA PHE A 120 -6.00 10.68 -13.19
C PHE A 120 -5.63 9.70 -14.31
N GLY A 121 -6.53 9.54 -15.29
CA GLY A 121 -6.21 8.86 -16.53
C GLY A 121 -5.16 9.64 -17.33
N ARG A 122 -4.95 9.25 -18.60
CA ARG A 122 -3.99 9.92 -19.50
C ARG A 122 -4.17 11.45 -19.65
N SER A 123 -5.29 12.01 -19.17
CA SER A 123 -5.60 13.45 -19.13
C SER A 123 -4.83 14.25 -18.08
N ALA A 124 -3.98 13.63 -17.24
CA ALA A 124 -3.08 14.36 -16.34
C ALA A 124 -2.18 15.38 -17.06
N ARG A 125 -1.95 15.22 -18.36
CA ARG A 125 -1.22 16.17 -19.22
C ARG A 125 -1.97 17.49 -19.48
N GLU A 126 -3.29 17.54 -19.34
CA GLU A 126 -4.10 18.69 -19.76
C GLU A 126 -4.27 19.76 -18.67
N ILE A 127 -3.91 19.46 -17.42
CA ILE A 127 -4.07 20.39 -16.29
C ILE A 127 -2.87 21.36 -16.18
N ILE A 128 -1.80 21.14 -16.95
CA ILE A 128 -0.67 22.07 -17.06
C ILE A 128 -0.82 22.81 -18.39
N LYS A 129 -1.69 23.81 -18.43
CA LYS A 129 -1.71 24.82 -19.49
C LYS A 129 -1.96 26.20 -18.92
#